data_AF-A0A7L3KUQ6-F1
#
_entry.id   AF-A0A7L3KUQ6-F1
#
_cell.length_a   1.000
_cell.length_b   1.000
_cell.length_c   1.000
_cell.angle_alpha   90.00
_cell.angle_beta   90.00
_cell.angle_gamma   90.00
#
_symmetry.space_group_name_H-M   'P 1'
#
loop_
_entity.id
_entity.type
_entity.pdbx_description
1 polymer ?
#
loop_
_entity_poly.entity_id
_entity_poly.type
_entity_poly.pdbx_seq_one_letter_code
_entity_poly.pdbx_strand_id
1 'polypeptide(L)'
;VHPQDLCAGYPRGGIDTCQGDIRGPLVYKDNGGDNFWLVGLASWGKGCARARRPGIFTSTQHFYSWIHAHVGPSLAAPTPEPKPTLTSREPPEPEP
;
A
#
# COMPACT_ATOMS: atom_id res chain seq x y z
N VAL A 1 -21.80 8.50 -1.54
CA VAL A 1 -20.64 8.10 -2.36
C VAL A 1 -20.47 9.17 -3.39
N HIS A 2 -19.30 9.80 -3.38
CA HIS A 2 -18.97 10.97 -4.18
C HIS A 2 -18.01 10.58 -5.31
N PRO A 3 -17.76 11.45 -6.30
CA PRO A 3 -16.86 11.17 -7.41
C PRO A 3 -15.42 10.83 -7.02
N GLN A 4 -14.96 11.32 -5.87
CA GLN A 4 -13.62 11.02 -5.33
C GLN A 4 -13.53 9.70 -4.54
N ASP A 5 -14.65 8.98 -4.39
CA ASP A 5 -14.72 7.74 -3.63
C ASP A 5 -14.58 6.51 -4.55
N LEU A 6 -13.95 5.45 -4.03
CA LEU A 6 -13.94 4.10 -4.60
C LEU A 6 -14.74 3.17 -3.69
N CYS A 7 -15.47 2.24 -4.30
CA CYS A 7 -16.15 1.17 -3.59
C CYS A 7 -15.36 -0.12 -3.77
N ALA A 8 -15.04 -0.83 -2.68
CA ALA A 8 -14.46 -2.16 -2.74
C ALA A 8 -15.17 -3.11 -1.77
N GLY A 9 -15.41 -4.33 -2.21
CA GLY A 9 -16.12 -5.34 -1.45
C GLY A 9 -16.99 -6.23 -2.33
N TYR A 10 -17.64 -7.21 -1.72
CA TYR A 10 -18.45 -8.18 -2.43
C TYR A 10 -19.95 -7.82 -2.36
N PRO A 11 -20.75 -8.04 -3.42
CA PRO A 11 -22.20 -7.80 -3.38
C PRO A 11 -22.91 -8.54 -2.23
N ARG A 12 -22.40 -9.73 -1.85
CA ARG A 12 -22.91 -10.55 -0.75
C ARG A 12 -22.41 -10.11 0.64
N GLY A 13 -21.48 -9.17 0.73
CA GLY A 13 -20.81 -8.81 1.99
C GLY A 13 -19.75 -9.84 2.38
N GLY A 14 -19.53 -10.02 3.69
CA GLY A 14 -18.61 -10.99 4.27
C GLY A 14 -17.18 -10.47 4.45
N ILE A 15 -16.58 -9.91 3.40
CA ILE A 15 -15.22 -9.35 3.44
C ILE A 15 -15.30 -7.85 3.21
N ASP A 16 -14.74 -7.08 4.14
CA ASP A 16 -14.74 -5.61 4.14
C ASP A 16 -13.68 -5.06 5.10
N THR A 17 -13.29 -3.81 4.90
CA THR A 17 -12.54 -3.03 5.90
C THR A 17 -13.46 -2.56 7.01
N CYS A 18 -12.94 -2.41 8.23
CA CYS A 18 -13.72 -2.00 9.40
C CYS A 18 -13.04 -0.84 10.16
N GLN A 19 -13.56 -0.44 11.33
CA GLN A 19 -13.12 0.79 12.00
C GLN A 19 -11.62 0.82 12.34
N GLY A 20 -10.99 -0.35 12.54
CA GLY A 20 -9.55 -0.47 12.80
C GLY A 20 -8.67 -0.26 11.57
N ASP A 21 -9.24 -0.29 10.36
CA ASP A 21 -8.49 -0.24 9.10
C ASP A 21 -8.50 1.15 8.46
N ILE A 22 -9.13 2.15 9.11
CA ILE A 22 -9.27 3.51 8.56
C ILE A 22 -7.88 4.09 8.26
N ARG A 23 -7.73 4.70 7.07
CA ARG A 23 -6.47 5.15 6.42
C ARG A 23 -5.54 4.03 5.93
N GLY A 24 -5.92 2.77 6.10
CA GLY A 24 -5.20 1.64 5.53
C GLY A 24 -5.17 1.66 3.99
N PRO A 25 -4.13 1.09 3.37
CA PRO A 25 -3.97 1.13 1.92
C PRO A 25 -4.88 0.12 1.22
N LEU A 26 -5.57 0.56 0.17
CA LEU A 26 -6.14 -0.32 -0.86
C LEU A 26 -5.15 -0.39 -2.02
N VAL A 27 -4.55 -1.56 -2.22
CA VAL A 27 -3.55 -1.79 -3.26
C VAL A 27 -4.09 -2.67 -4.39
N TYR A 28 -3.70 -2.37 -5.62
CA TYR A 28 -3.98 -3.16 -6.81
C TYR A 28 -2.66 -3.67 -7.40
N LYS A 29 -2.56 -4.99 -7.62
CA LYS A 29 -1.42 -5.58 -8.33
C LYS A 29 -1.70 -5.55 -9.82
N ASP A 30 -0.77 -5.02 -10.61
CA ASP A 30 -0.89 -5.05 -12.06
C ASP A 30 -0.90 -6.50 -12.57
N ASN A 31 -1.77 -6.79 -13.54
CA ASN A 31 -1.93 -8.15 -14.07
C ASN A 31 -0.69 -8.63 -14.84
N GLY A 32 0.11 -7.70 -15.37
CA GLY A 32 1.31 -8.00 -16.18
C GLY A 32 2.65 -7.72 -15.50
N GLY A 33 2.66 -7.28 -14.24
CA GLY A 33 3.88 -6.85 -13.56
C GLY A 33 3.92 -7.17 -12.07
N ASP A 34 5.07 -6.88 -11.44
CA ASP A 34 5.30 -7.11 -10.00
C ASP A 34 4.98 -5.89 -9.13
N ASN A 35 4.51 -4.82 -9.73
CA ASN A 35 4.21 -3.57 -9.05
C ASN A 35 2.84 -3.60 -8.36
N PHE A 36 2.78 -3.01 -7.17
CA PHE A 36 1.55 -2.72 -6.45
C PHE A 36 1.27 -1.23 -6.51
N TRP A 37 0.05 -0.87 -6.91
CA TRP A 37 -0.42 0.51 -6.99
C TRP A 37 -1.31 0.81 -5.79
N LEU A 38 -0.99 1.87 -5.05
CA LEU A 38 -1.89 2.40 -4.03
C LEU A 38 -3.04 3.14 -4.73
N VAL A 39 -4.22 2.53 -4.78
CA VAL A 39 -5.39 3.05 -5.51
C VAL A 39 -6.40 3.76 -4.59
N GLY A 40 -6.37 3.47 -3.29
CA GLY A 40 -7.22 4.15 -2.34
C GLY A 40 -6.79 4.07 -0.89
N LEU A 41 -7.42 4.88 -0.05
CA LEU A 41 -7.26 4.88 1.41
C LEU A 41 -8.60 4.56 2.07
N ALA A 42 -8.61 3.59 2.97
CA ALA A 42 -9.83 3.21 3.69
C ALA A 42 -10.42 4.42 4.44
N SER A 43 -11.70 4.70 4.22
CA SER A 43 -12.32 5.94 4.67
C SER A 43 -13.49 5.68 5.61
N TRP A 44 -14.57 5.09 5.09
CA TRP A 44 -15.78 4.81 5.88
C TRP A 44 -16.61 3.70 5.27
N GLY A 45 -17.64 3.25 5.99
CA GLY A 45 -18.58 2.22 5.54
C GLY A 45 -19.85 2.23 6.39
N LYS A 46 -20.93 1.61 5.90
CA LYS A 46 -22.20 1.49 6.66
C LYS A 46 -22.24 0.20 7.47
N GLY A 47 -21.48 0.17 8.56
CA GLY A 47 -21.09 -1.08 9.22
C GLY A 47 -20.04 -1.83 8.40
N CYS A 48 -19.71 -3.06 8.79
CA CYS A 48 -18.67 -3.85 8.15
C CYS A 48 -19.27 -5.15 7.58
N ALA A 49 -18.75 -5.59 6.43
CA ALA A 49 -19.03 -6.90 5.82
C ALA A 49 -20.52 -7.15 5.49
N ARG A 50 -21.30 -6.09 5.24
CA ARG A 50 -22.74 -6.19 4.97
C ARG A 50 -23.02 -6.34 3.47
N ALA A 51 -24.01 -7.16 3.14
CA ALA A 51 -24.49 -7.30 1.77
C ALA A 51 -24.90 -5.95 1.18
N ARG A 52 -24.49 -5.69 -0.06
CA ARG A 52 -24.72 -4.42 -0.79
C ARG A 52 -24.22 -3.16 -0.06
N ARG A 53 -23.31 -3.31 0.89
CA ARG A 53 -22.66 -2.21 1.63
C ARG A 53 -21.14 -2.40 1.54
N PRO A 54 -20.51 -2.01 0.43
CA PRO A 54 -19.06 -2.08 0.30
C PRO A 54 -18.38 -1.04 1.21
N GLY A 55 -17.11 -1.28 1.51
CA GLY A 55 -16.23 -0.28 2.07
C GLY A 55 -15.98 0.85 1.08
N ILE A 56 -15.90 2.07 1.60
CA ILE A 56 -15.67 3.29 0.82
C ILE A 56 -14.25 3.78 1.09
N PHE A 57 -13.52 4.03 0.01
CA PHE A 57 -12.12 4.42 0.00
C PHE A 57 -11.97 5.77 -0.70
N THR A 58 -11.04 6.60 -0.24
CA THR A 58 -10.65 7.82 -0.96
C THR A 58 -9.75 7.44 -2.13
N SER A 59 -10.10 7.83 -3.36
CA SER A 59 -9.30 7.54 -4.57
C SER A 59 -7.99 8.32 -4.59
N THR A 60 -6.85 7.63 -4.61
CA THR A 60 -5.54 8.32 -4.78
C THR A 60 -5.38 8.90 -6.17
N GLN A 61 -5.96 8.26 -7.19
CA GLN A 61 -5.94 8.75 -8.57
C GLN A 61 -6.66 10.11 -8.69
N HIS A 62 -7.82 10.26 -8.03
CA HIS A 62 -8.56 11.52 -8.04
C HIS A 62 -7.75 12.67 -7.43
N PHE A 63 -6.93 12.38 -6.41
CA PHE A 63 -6.10 13.38 -5.73
C PHE A 63 -4.65 13.41 -6.24
N TYR A 64 -4.32 12.77 -7.36
CA TYR A 64 -2.94 12.62 -7.83
C TYR A 64 -2.19 13.95 -7.92
N SER A 65 -2.79 14.98 -8.53
CA SER A 65 -2.17 16.31 -8.64
C SER A 65 -1.94 16.97 -7.29
N TRP A 66 -2.88 16.82 -6.34
CA TRP A 66 -2.73 17.33 -4.98
C TRP A 66 -1.59 16.60 -4.26
N ILE A 67 -1.53 15.27 -4.35
CA ILE A 67 -0.46 14.46 -3.77
C ILE A 67 0.89 14.92 -4.35
N HIS A 68 1.02 15.00 -5.67
CA HIS A 68 2.26 15.39 -6.34
C HIS A 68 2.70 16.83 -5.99
N ALA A 69 1.76 17.72 -5.68
CA ALA A 69 2.09 19.08 -5.25
C ALA A 69 2.63 19.16 -3.80
N HIS A 70 2.32 18.18 -2.94
CA HIS A 70 2.67 18.19 -1.51
C HIS A 70 3.75 17.18 -1.13
N VAL A 71 3.87 16.10 -1.90
CA VAL A 71 4.96 15.14 -1.82
C VAL A 71 5.98 15.64 -2.84
N GLY A 72 7.02 16.34 -2.37
CA GLY A 72 8.06 16.91 -3.25
C GLY A 72 8.72 15.86 -4.16
N PRO A 73 9.66 16.25 -5.05
CA PRO A 73 10.35 15.29 -5.91
C PRO A 73 10.88 14.13 -5.07
N SER A 74 10.56 12.91 -5.48
CA SER A 74 10.96 11.69 -4.80
C SER A 74 12.47 11.75 -4.54
N LEU A 75 12.87 12.01 -3.29
CA LEU A 75 14.25 11.88 -2.83
C LEU A 75 14.64 10.41 -2.65
N ALA A 76 13.93 9.47 -3.30
CA ALA A 76 14.46 8.15 -3.51
C ALA A 76 15.68 8.26 -4.43
N ALA A 77 16.79 8.70 -3.85
CA ALA A 77 18.09 8.24 -4.28
C ALA A 77 17.97 6.71 -4.45
N PRO A 78 18.50 6.13 -5.54
CA PRO A 78 18.59 4.68 -5.62
C PRO A 78 19.24 4.23 -4.32
N THR A 79 18.53 3.41 -3.54
CA THR A 79 19.11 2.76 -2.37
C THR A 79 20.43 2.17 -2.85
N PRO A 80 21.60 2.56 -2.29
CA PRO A 80 22.81 1.85 -2.64
C PRO A 80 22.52 0.39 -2.31
N GLU A 81 22.58 -0.48 -3.32
CA GLU A 81 22.51 -1.92 -3.12
C GLU A 81 23.43 -2.24 -1.93
N PRO A 82 23.00 -3.05 -0.96
CA PRO A 82 23.91 -3.50 0.07
C PRO A 82 25.05 -4.21 -0.65
N LYS A 83 26.21 -3.53 -0.75
CA LYS A 83 27.45 -4.12 -1.24
C LYS A 83 27.61 -5.43 -0.48
N PRO A 84 27.85 -6.57 -1.15
CA PRO A 84 28.14 -7.80 -0.44
C PRO A 84 29.33 -7.52 0.46
N THR A 85 29.09 -7.46 1.77
CA THR A 85 30.18 -7.42 2.74
C THR A 85 30.86 -8.77 2.62
N LEU A 86 31.94 -8.81 1.85
CA LEU A 86 32.90 -9.91 1.89
C LEU A 86 33.52 -9.87 3.29
N THR A 87 32.84 -10.49 4.25
CA THR A 87 33.47 -10.85 5.52
C THR A 87 34.52 -11.90 5.20
N SER A 88 35.75 -11.46 5.00
CA SER A 88 36.92 -12.31 5.11
C SER A 88 36.88 -12.91 6.51
N ARG A 89 36.46 -14.17 6.61
CA ARG A 89 36.69 -14.99 7.79
C ARG A 89 38.19 -15.27 7.81
N GLU A 90 38.91 -14.55 8.66
CA GLU A 90 40.26 -14.93 9.04
C GLU A 90 40.21 -16.34 9.68
N PRO A 91 41.02 -17.31 9.23
CA PRO A 91 41.11 -18.62 9.87
C PRO A 91 41.66 -18.48 11.30
N PRO A 92 41.19 -19.26 12.27
CA PRO A 92 41.75 -19.22 13.62
C PRO A 92 43.22 -19.69 13.59
N GLU A 93 44.09 -18.87 14.18
CA GLU A 93 45.50 -19.18 14.43
C GLU A 93 45.62 -20.38 15.39
N PRO A 94 46.50 -21.36 15.13
CA PRO A 94 46.66 -22.51 16.02
C PRO A 94 47.38 -22.08 17.31
N GLU A 95 46.73 -22.29 18.45
CA GLU A 95 47.34 -22.13 19.77
C GLU A 95 48.48 -23.16 20.00
N PRO A 96 49.52 -22.80 20.77
CA PRO A 96 50.74 -23.60 20.98
C PRO A 96 50.54 -24.85 21.86
#